data_AF-A3YVZ6-F1
#
_entry.id   AF-A3YVZ6-F1
#
_cell.length_a   1.000
_cell.length_b   1.000
_cell.length_c   1.000
_cell.angle_alpha   90.00
_cell.angle_beta   90.00
_cell.angle_gamma   90.00
#
_symmetry.space_group_name_H-M   'P 1'
#
loop_
_entity.id
_entity.type
_entity.pdbx_description
1 polymer ?
#
loop_
_entity_poly.entity_id
_entity_poly.type
_entity_poly.pdbx_seq_one_letter_code
_entity_poly.pdbx_strand_id
1 'polypeptide(L)'
;MARSSLAVTLLSAALLAAPGLAHGPARANDLYAIYPSTETLRQVQLAALDCGRENSAATCDRARKLADPLMDHPLLSGFCKDALWGVVQIAVTEQSNSLSRRDGIDAAADRVVSSCRPVSKPVAKTDGAGGPGGPDSTGGGPPGASGGSRPSGSGFGFGSGGR
;
A
#
# COMPACT_ATOMS: atom_id res chain seq x y z
N MET A 1 13.67 -66.11 -29.58
CA MET A 1 14.99 -65.50 -29.83
C MET A 1 15.34 -64.63 -28.63
N ALA A 2 16.50 -64.90 -28.01
CA ALA A 2 17.37 -64.09 -27.10
C ALA A 2 16.72 -63.05 -26.14
N ARG A 3 16.74 -63.23 -24.80
CA ARG A 3 17.82 -63.09 -23.79
C ARG A 3 18.21 -61.63 -23.44
N SER A 4 17.90 -61.26 -22.19
CA SER A 4 18.72 -60.55 -21.19
C SER A 4 19.47 -59.26 -21.55
N SER A 5 19.36 -58.23 -20.71
CA SER A 5 20.40 -57.94 -19.69
C SER A 5 20.03 -56.80 -18.75
N LEU A 6 20.33 -57.01 -17.48
CA LEU A 6 20.35 -56.06 -16.38
C LEU A 6 21.58 -55.14 -16.47
N ALA A 7 21.40 -53.93 -15.94
CA ALA A 7 22.36 -53.09 -15.21
C ALA A 7 23.70 -52.72 -15.86
N VAL A 8 23.94 -51.42 -16.07
CA VAL A 8 25.17 -50.75 -15.61
C VAL A 8 24.84 -49.29 -15.27
N THR A 9 25.00 -48.96 -13.99
CA THR A 9 25.13 -47.63 -13.41
C THR A 9 26.42 -46.95 -13.86
N LEU A 10 26.38 -45.68 -14.28
CA LEU A 10 27.51 -44.77 -14.14
C LEU A 10 27.02 -43.40 -13.66
N LEU A 11 27.34 -43.11 -12.39
CA LEU A 11 27.44 -41.77 -11.85
C LEU A 11 28.32 -40.93 -12.78
N SER A 12 27.86 -39.74 -13.16
CA SER A 12 28.72 -38.68 -13.65
C SER A 12 28.39 -37.42 -12.86
N ALA A 13 29.06 -37.29 -11.72
CA ALA A 13 29.26 -36.03 -11.04
C ALA A 13 30.23 -35.20 -11.89
N ALA A 14 29.70 -34.23 -12.64
CA ALA A 14 30.48 -33.19 -13.27
C ALA A 14 30.17 -31.88 -12.54
N LEU A 15 31.01 -31.55 -11.54
CA LEU A 15 31.13 -30.19 -11.02
C LEU A 15 31.58 -29.29 -12.17
N LEU A 16 30.66 -28.51 -12.72
CA LEU A 16 30.98 -27.39 -13.61
C LEU A 16 30.76 -26.10 -12.81
N ALA A 17 31.88 -25.41 -12.60
CA ALA A 17 32.03 -24.15 -11.92
C ALA A 17 30.91 -23.15 -12.29
N ALA A 18 30.12 -22.76 -11.29
CA ALA A 18 29.20 -21.64 -11.43
C ALA A 18 30.05 -20.35 -11.54
N PRO A 19 29.92 -19.56 -12.61
CA PRO A 19 30.56 -18.26 -12.67
C PRO A 19 29.92 -17.40 -11.58
N GLY A 20 30.78 -16.77 -10.78
CA GLY A 20 30.37 -15.86 -9.72
C GLY A 20 29.37 -14.86 -10.26
N LEU A 21 28.20 -14.79 -9.62
CA LEU A 21 27.25 -13.71 -9.77
C LEU A 21 27.96 -12.42 -9.35
N ALA A 22 28.62 -11.78 -10.31
CA ALA A 22 29.06 -10.40 -10.21
C ALA A 22 27.79 -9.55 -10.09
N HIS A 23 27.32 -9.41 -8.86
CA HIS A 23 26.40 -8.34 -8.46
C HIS A 23 27.18 -7.04 -8.61
N GLY A 24 27.19 -6.50 -9.83
CA GLY A 24 27.60 -5.13 -10.04
C GLY A 24 26.70 -4.22 -9.20
N PRO A 25 27.25 -3.21 -8.50
CA PRO A 25 26.41 -2.24 -7.82
C PRO A 25 25.56 -1.55 -8.90
N ALA A 26 24.24 -1.77 -8.87
CA ALA A 26 23.29 -0.96 -9.60
C ALA A 26 23.57 0.49 -9.22
N ARG A 27 24.18 1.25 -10.13
CA ARG A 27 24.36 2.69 -9.96
C ARG A 27 22.97 3.27 -10.10
N ALA A 28 22.31 3.48 -8.96
CA ALA A 28 21.17 4.37 -8.87
C ALA A 28 21.61 5.69 -9.51
N ASN A 29 21.04 6.01 -10.66
CA ASN A 29 21.17 7.33 -11.26
C ASN A 29 20.42 8.29 -10.34
N ASP A 30 21.10 8.73 -9.29
CA ASP A 30 20.60 9.61 -8.23
C ASP A 30 20.53 11.07 -8.74
N LEU A 31 20.19 11.24 -10.02
CA LEU A 31 20.04 12.52 -10.67
C LEU A 31 18.56 12.85 -10.69
N TYR A 32 18.11 13.48 -9.59
CA TYR A 32 16.80 14.12 -9.47
C TYR A 32 15.60 13.21 -9.76
N ALA A 33 15.50 12.06 -9.10
CA ALA A 33 14.19 11.41 -9.00
C ALA A 33 13.24 12.40 -8.29
N ILE A 34 12.22 12.88 -8.97
CA ILE A 34 11.19 13.76 -8.40
C ILE A 34 10.09 12.86 -7.85
N TYR A 35 9.63 13.13 -6.63
CA TYR A 35 8.52 12.37 -6.05
C TYR A 35 7.32 12.39 -7.01
N PRO A 36 6.65 11.24 -7.28
CA PRO A 36 5.55 11.20 -8.23
C PRO A 36 4.45 12.18 -7.82
N SER A 37 3.89 12.87 -8.81
CA SER A 37 2.87 13.88 -8.54
C SER A 37 1.60 13.24 -7.93
N THR A 38 0.85 14.02 -7.16
CA THR A 38 -0.44 13.58 -6.62
C THR A 38 -1.40 13.16 -7.73
N GLU A 39 -1.34 13.82 -8.88
CA GLU A 39 -2.14 13.46 -10.06
C GLU A 39 -1.78 12.06 -10.59
N THR A 40 -0.50 11.73 -10.68
CA THR A 40 -0.03 10.39 -11.08
C THR A 40 -0.58 9.31 -10.15
N LEU A 41 -0.52 9.53 -8.84
CA LEU A 41 -1.06 8.59 -7.85
C LEU A 41 -2.58 8.48 -7.92
N ARG A 42 -3.26 9.60 -8.21
CA ARG A 42 -4.71 9.61 -8.41
C ARG A 42 -5.14 8.89 -9.69
N GLN A 43 -4.33 8.93 -10.75
CA GLN A 43 -4.57 8.14 -11.96
C GLN A 43 -4.50 6.64 -11.69
N VAL A 44 -3.58 6.18 -10.85
CA VAL A 44 -3.54 4.78 -10.39
C VAL A 44 -4.81 4.42 -9.63
N GLN A 45 -5.23 5.27 -8.68
CA GLN A 45 -6.47 5.07 -7.92
C GLN A 45 -7.68 4.94 -8.86
N LEU A 46 -7.87 5.91 -9.77
CA LEU A 46 -9.01 5.91 -10.68
C LEU A 46 -9.00 4.71 -11.62
N ALA A 47 -7.84 4.33 -12.17
CA ALA A 47 -7.72 3.15 -13.01
C ALA A 47 -8.06 1.85 -12.25
N ALA A 48 -7.66 1.75 -10.97
CA ALA A 48 -8.05 0.64 -10.12
C ALA A 48 -9.57 0.60 -9.89
N LEU A 49 -10.20 1.75 -9.59
CA LEU A 49 -11.65 1.85 -9.44
C LEU A 49 -12.39 1.45 -10.74
N ASP A 50 -11.87 1.84 -11.91
CA ASP A 50 -12.44 1.41 -13.20
C ASP A 50 -12.31 -0.10 -13.42
N CYS A 51 -11.21 -0.74 -12.98
CA CYS A 51 -11.11 -2.21 -12.96
C CYS A 51 -12.14 -2.86 -12.03
N GLY A 52 -12.40 -2.26 -10.86
CA GLY A 52 -13.45 -2.71 -9.95
C GLY A 52 -14.85 -2.57 -10.56
N ARG A 53 -15.12 -1.48 -11.28
CA ARG A 53 -16.43 -1.23 -11.90
C ARG A 53 -16.69 -2.10 -13.13
N GLU A 54 -15.71 -2.20 -14.02
CA GLU A 54 -15.90 -2.80 -15.34
C GLU A 54 -15.49 -4.26 -15.40
N ASN A 55 -14.55 -4.71 -14.55
CA ASN A 55 -13.99 -6.06 -14.57
C ASN A 55 -13.60 -6.52 -15.99
N SER A 56 -12.93 -5.65 -16.75
CA SER A 56 -12.45 -5.94 -18.09
C SER A 56 -10.93 -6.05 -18.10
N ALA A 57 -10.39 -6.83 -19.03
CA ALA A 57 -8.93 -6.95 -19.20
C ALA A 57 -8.29 -5.57 -19.44
N ALA A 58 -8.95 -4.72 -20.24
CA ALA A 58 -8.45 -3.40 -20.58
C ALA A 58 -8.29 -2.47 -19.36
N THR A 59 -9.29 -2.41 -18.46
CA THR A 59 -9.21 -1.53 -17.29
C THR A 59 -8.30 -2.08 -16.21
N CYS A 60 -8.34 -3.39 -15.98
CA CYS A 60 -7.47 -4.04 -15.01
C CYS A 60 -6.00 -4.00 -15.42
N ASP A 61 -5.67 -4.24 -16.69
CA ASP A 61 -4.31 -4.08 -17.21
C ASP A 61 -3.83 -2.64 -17.14
N ARG A 62 -4.71 -1.65 -17.39
CA ARG A 62 -4.36 -0.23 -17.25
C ARG A 62 -3.95 0.09 -15.81
N ALA A 63 -4.73 -0.36 -14.82
CA ALA A 63 -4.41 -0.14 -13.41
C ALA A 63 -3.02 -0.69 -13.06
N ARG A 64 -2.74 -1.93 -13.48
CA ARG A 64 -1.45 -2.58 -13.25
C ARG A 64 -0.30 -1.85 -13.95
N LYS A 65 -0.47 -1.47 -15.23
CA LYS A 65 0.55 -0.74 -16.01
C LYS A 65 0.91 0.62 -15.44
N LEU A 66 -0.04 1.30 -14.79
CA LEU A 66 0.23 2.57 -14.12
C LEU A 66 0.90 2.38 -12.76
N ALA A 67 0.53 1.33 -12.02
CA ALA A 67 1.07 1.08 -10.68
C ALA A 67 2.48 0.46 -10.71
N ASP A 68 2.76 -0.45 -11.65
CA ASP A 68 3.97 -1.27 -11.66
C ASP A 68 5.27 -0.45 -11.73
N PRO A 69 5.42 0.54 -12.63
CA PRO A 69 6.65 1.34 -12.72
C PRO A 69 6.90 2.22 -11.48
N LEU A 70 5.86 2.52 -10.70
CA LEU A 70 6.00 3.34 -9.50
C LEU A 70 6.66 2.55 -8.36
N MET A 71 6.58 1.21 -8.34
CA MET A 71 7.19 0.40 -7.28
C MET A 71 8.72 0.50 -7.27
N ASP A 72 9.33 0.70 -8.44
CA ASP A 72 10.78 0.87 -8.59
C ASP A 72 11.27 2.28 -8.21
N HIS A 73 10.37 3.19 -7.86
CA HIS A 73 10.72 4.56 -7.56
C HIS A 73 11.51 4.68 -6.24
N PRO A 74 12.71 5.31 -6.22
CA PRO A 74 13.60 5.31 -5.04
C PRO A 74 13.07 6.17 -3.89
N LEU A 75 12.25 7.19 -4.18
CA LEU A 75 11.70 8.09 -3.16
C LEU A 75 10.39 7.63 -2.51
N LEU A 76 9.79 6.52 -2.97
CA LEU A 76 8.57 6.03 -2.34
C LEU A 76 8.90 5.27 -1.06
N SER A 77 8.13 5.55 -0.01
CA SER A 77 8.20 4.78 1.24
C SER A 77 7.79 3.33 1.01
N GLY A 78 8.25 2.41 1.87
CA GLY A 78 7.84 1.00 1.82
C GLY A 78 6.32 0.84 1.82
N PHE A 79 5.61 1.55 2.71
CA PHE A 79 4.14 1.53 2.76
C PHE A 79 3.47 1.97 1.47
N CYS A 80 4.01 2.98 0.77
CA CYS A 80 3.47 3.39 -0.52
C CYS A 80 3.69 2.31 -1.59
N LYS A 81 4.86 1.67 -1.59
CA LYS A 81 5.15 0.54 -2.48
C LYS A 81 4.23 -0.65 -2.21
N ASP A 82 3.95 -0.96 -0.94
CA ASP A 82 3.01 -2.02 -0.56
C ASP A 82 1.59 -1.72 -1.03
N ALA A 83 1.16 -0.45 -0.95
CA ALA A 83 -0.14 -0.03 -1.46
C ALA A 83 -0.23 -0.20 -2.99
N LEU A 84 0.80 0.22 -3.73
CA LEU A 84 0.90 0.03 -5.19
C LEU A 84 0.93 -1.46 -5.56
N TRP A 85 1.71 -2.25 -4.83
CA TRP A 85 1.77 -3.69 -5.02
C TRP A 85 0.42 -4.36 -4.79
N GLY A 86 -0.33 -3.90 -3.78
CA GLY A 86 -1.71 -4.33 -3.55
C GLY A 86 -2.59 -4.14 -4.79
N VAL A 87 -2.50 -2.99 -5.47
CA VAL A 87 -3.23 -2.75 -6.73
C VAL A 87 -2.76 -3.71 -7.83
N VAL A 88 -1.45 -3.88 -8.02
CA VAL A 88 -0.90 -4.77 -9.05
C VAL A 88 -1.39 -6.21 -8.90
N GLN A 89 -1.55 -6.68 -7.66
CA GLN A 89 -1.95 -8.05 -7.35
C GLN A 89 -3.45 -8.31 -7.53
N ILE A 90 -4.30 -7.35 -7.20
CA ILE A 90 -5.75 -7.58 -7.16
C ILE A 90 -6.51 -6.98 -8.34
N ALA A 91 -5.91 -6.03 -9.08
CA ALA A 91 -6.50 -5.45 -10.28
C ALA A 91 -6.37 -6.42 -11.47
N VAL A 92 -6.96 -7.60 -11.35
CA VAL A 92 -7.01 -8.65 -12.36
C VAL A 92 -8.45 -8.95 -12.74
N THR A 93 -8.68 -9.33 -13.99
CA THR A 93 -10.01 -9.71 -14.46
C THR A 93 -10.44 -11.04 -13.86
N GLU A 94 -11.67 -11.08 -13.34
CA GLU A 94 -12.27 -12.28 -12.76
C GLU A 94 -13.49 -12.75 -13.55
N GLN A 95 -13.89 -14.01 -13.39
CA GLN A 95 -15.06 -14.55 -14.10
C GLN A 95 -16.37 -13.85 -13.70
N SER A 96 -16.45 -13.32 -12.47
CA SER A 96 -17.60 -12.56 -11.98
C SER A 96 -17.18 -11.31 -11.21
N ASN A 97 -17.91 -10.21 -11.36
CA ASN A 97 -17.62 -8.96 -10.67
C ASN A 97 -18.36 -8.87 -9.32
N SER A 98 -17.97 -9.72 -8.37
CA SER A 98 -18.60 -9.78 -7.04
C SER A 98 -18.35 -8.52 -6.20
N LEU A 99 -19.28 -8.19 -5.30
CA LEU A 99 -19.13 -7.03 -4.41
C LEU A 99 -17.84 -7.10 -3.58
N SER A 100 -17.54 -8.27 -2.99
CA SER A 100 -16.32 -8.50 -2.21
C SER A 100 -15.03 -8.19 -3.01
N ARG A 101 -14.99 -8.56 -4.29
CA ARG A 101 -13.87 -8.22 -5.19
C ARG A 101 -13.77 -6.70 -5.37
N ARG A 102 -14.90 -6.04 -5.65
CA ARG A 102 -14.96 -4.58 -5.85
C ARG A 102 -14.49 -3.84 -4.61
N ASP A 103 -14.97 -4.23 -3.44
CA ASP A 103 -14.58 -3.65 -2.15
C ASP A 103 -13.06 -3.84 -1.88
N GLY A 104 -12.51 -5.00 -2.24
CA GLY A 104 -11.08 -5.25 -2.16
C GLY A 104 -10.24 -4.32 -3.05
N ILE A 105 -10.70 -4.10 -4.28
CA ILE A 105 -10.08 -3.17 -5.25
C ILE A 105 -10.19 -1.73 -4.77
N ASP A 106 -11.36 -1.31 -4.32
CA ASP A 106 -11.62 0.04 -3.80
C ASP A 106 -10.73 0.34 -2.58
N ALA A 107 -10.63 -0.63 -1.65
CA ALA A 107 -9.74 -0.51 -0.50
C ALA A 107 -8.25 -0.41 -0.88
N ALA A 108 -7.81 -1.09 -1.95
CA ALA A 108 -6.44 -0.92 -2.44
C ALA A 108 -6.23 0.43 -3.12
N ALA A 109 -7.20 0.90 -3.90
CA ALA A 109 -7.16 2.20 -4.55
C ALA A 109 -7.04 3.34 -3.53
N ASP A 110 -7.80 3.28 -2.44
CA ASP A 110 -7.75 4.25 -1.34
C ASP A 110 -6.43 4.21 -0.55
N ARG A 111 -5.84 3.02 -0.41
CA ARG A 111 -4.52 2.87 0.21
C ARG A 111 -3.43 3.58 -0.56
N VAL A 112 -3.50 3.65 -1.89
CA VAL A 112 -2.50 4.37 -2.71
C VAL A 112 -2.43 5.83 -2.30
N VAL A 113 -3.56 6.56 -2.28
CA VAL A 113 -3.54 8.00 -2.01
C VAL A 113 -3.25 8.32 -0.54
N SER A 114 -3.68 7.46 0.38
CA SER A 114 -3.42 7.65 1.82
C SER A 114 -1.97 7.33 2.22
N SER A 115 -1.34 6.34 1.58
CA SER A 115 0.02 5.87 1.94
C SER A 115 1.12 6.57 1.15
N CYS A 116 0.84 6.97 -0.08
CA CYS A 116 1.79 7.66 -0.96
C CYS A 116 1.76 9.17 -0.72
N ARG A 117 2.48 9.61 0.31
CA ARG A 117 2.70 11.03 0.61
C ARG A 117 4.20 11.33 0.63
N PRO A 118 4.63 12.50 0.12
CA PRO A 118 6.02 12.91 0.26
C PRO A 118 6.35 13.04 1.74
N VAL A 119 7.45 12.44 2.18
CA VAL A 119 7.95 12.64 3.53
C VAL A 119 8.54 14.05 3.58
N SER A 120 7.74 15.02 4.02
CA SER A 120 8.27 16.30 4.46
C SER A 120 9.16 16.03 5.66
N LYS A 121 10.49 16.09 5.48
CA LYS A 121 11.40 16.11 6.63
C LYS A 121 10.94 17.27 7.53
N PRO A 122 10.65 17.07 8.82
CA PRO A 122 10.49 18.18 9.73
C PRO A 122 11.81 18.96 9.68
N VAL A 123 11.79 20.22 9.23
CA VAL A 123 12.85 21.15 9.58
C VAL A 123 12.84 21.19 11.09
N ALA A 124 13.91 20.70 11.71
CA ALA A 124 14.11 20.87 13.14
C ALA A 124 13.90 22.36 13.44
N LYS A 125 12.95 22.69 14.32
CA LYS A 125 12.91 24.02 14.92
C LYS A 125 14.27 24.20 15.57
N THR A 126 15.08 25.08 15.01
CA THR A 126 16.25 25.59 15.71
C THR A 126 15.70 26.34 16.91
N ASP A 127 15.81 25.73 18.09
CA ASP A 127 15.72 26.45 19.34
C ASP A 127 16.78 27.56 19.32
N GLY A 128 16.33 28.81 19.41
CA GLY A 128 17.18 29.99 19.25
C GLY A 128 16.56 31.24 19.86
N ALA A 129 16.66 31.32 21.20
CA ALA A 129 16.73 32.45 22.13
C ALA A 129 16.40 33.91 21.71
N GLY A 130 15.63 34.58 22.59
CA GLY A 130 15.68 36.04 22.93
C GLY A 130 14.42 36.83 22.52
N GLY A 131 13.40 37.10 23.35
CA GLY A 131 13.32 37.97 24.56
C GLY A 131 12.50 39.26 24.22
N PRO A 132 12.02 40.14 25.14
CA PRO A 132 11.58 40.06 26.53
C PRO A 132 10.12 40.59 26.79
N GLY A 133 9.52 40.29 27.95
CA GLY A 133 8.65 41.23 28.72
C GLY A 133 7.12 41.34 28.49
N GLY A 134 6.33 40.67 29.36
CA GLY A 134 5.06 41.08 30.05
C GLY A 134 3.86 41.71 29.30
N PRO A 135 2.67 41.89 29.95
CA PRO A 135 2.34 41.66 31.36
C PRO A 135 1.11 40.75 31.63
N ASP A 136 0.94 40.51 32.93
CA ASP A 136 -0.14 39.89 33.69
C ASP A 136 -1.58 40.08 33.18
N SER A 137 -2.41 39.02 33.33
CA SER A 137 -3.86 39.16 33.39
C SER A 137 -4.43 38.13 34.37
N THR A 138 -4.34 38.50 35.64
CA THR A 138 -5.22 38.02 36.70
C THR A 138 -6.68 38.26 36.31
N GLY A 139 -7.52 37.21 36.32
CA GLY A 139 -8.96 37.32 36.07
C GLY A 139 -9.70 36.07 36.54
N GLY A 140 -10.29 36.14 37.73
CA GLY A 140 -10.99 35.03 38.36
C GLY A 140 -12.50 34.95 38.05
N GLY A 141 -13.01 33.71 38.05
CA GLY A 141 -14.38 33.31 38.42
C GLY A 141 -15.36 32.97 37.29
N PRO A 142 -16.44 32.20 37.53
CA PRO A 142 -16.64 31.04 38.42
C PRO A 142 -17.07 29.76 37.64
N PRO A 143 -17.21 28.57 38.28
CA PRO A 143 -17.58 27.33 37.57
C PRO A 143 -19.09 27.26 37.29
N GLY A 144 -19.45 27.15 36.01
CA GLY A 144 -20.81 26.96 35.51
C GLY A 144 -20.99 25.58 34.88
N ALA A 145 -22.05 24.89 35.30
CA ALA A 145 -22.35 23.47 35.19
C ALA A 145 -22.78 22.96 33.79
N SER A 146 -23.08 21.65 33.76
CA SER A 146 -23.88 20.87 32.77
C SER A 146 -23.02 20.22 31.68
N GLY A 147 -22.96 18.90 31.48
CA GLY A 147 -23.90 17.82 31.78
C GLY A 147 -24.00 16.97 30.50
N GLY A 148 -23.87 15.64 30.58
CA GLY A 148 -24.16 14.75 29.44
C GLY A 148 -23.29 13.50 29.33
N SER A 149 -23.46 12.57 30.25
CA SER A 149 -22.93 11.22 30.16
C SER A 149 -23.49 10.45 28.95
N ARG A 150 -22.61 9.68 28.30
CA ARG A 150 -22.90 8.74 27.22
C ARG A 150 -23.98 7.71 27.62
N PRO A 151 -24.97 7.41 26.76
CA PRO A 151 -25.72 6.17 26.91
C PRO A 151 -24.94 5.00 26.29
N SER A 152 -24.51 4.07 27.15
CA SER A 152 -24.23 2.69 26.78
C SER A 152 -25.54 2.02 26.38
N GLY A 153 -25.77 1.86 25.07
CA GLY A 153 -26.89 1.09 24.53
C GLY A 153 -26.53 -0.38 24.40
N SER A 154 -26.68 -1.14 25.48
CA SER A 154 -26.74 -2.60 25.46
C SER A 154 -28.20 -3.02 25.48
N GLY A 155 -28.73 -3.62 24.42
CA GLY A 155 -30.08 -4.18 24.44
C GLY A 155 -30.67 -4.50 23.07
N PHE A 156 -30.28 -5.63 22.48
CA PHE A 156 -31.10 -6.28 21.45
C PHE A 156 -31.65 -7.58 22.04
N GLY A 157 -32.90 -7.49 22.52
CA GLY A 157 -33.70 -8.65 22.92
C GLY A 157 -34.26 -9.34 21.68
N PHE A 158 -33.91 -10.61 21.50
CA PHE A 158 -34.56 -11.48 20.52
C PHE A 158 -35.87 -11.98 21.10
N GLY A 159 -36.99 -11.44 20.59
CA GLY A 159 -38.32 -11.94 20.88
C GLY A 159 -38.64 -13.15 20.02
N SER A 160 -38.63 -14.34 20.61
CA SER A 160 -39.23 -15.55 20.06
C SER A 160 -40.75 -15.48 20.25
N GLY A 161 -41.49 -15.24 19.16
CA GLY A 161 -42.94 -15.34 19.12
C GLY A 161 -43.35 -16.40 18.12
N GLY A 162 -43.78 -17.56 18.61
CA GLY A 162 -44.40 -18.60 17.80
C GLY A 162 -45.86 -18.29 17.51
N ARG A 163 -46.30 -18.69 16.31
CA ARG A 163 -47.59 -19.32 16.01
C ARG A 163 -47.38 -20.25 14.83
#